data_AF-A0A845USM5-F1
#
_entry.id   AF-A0A845USM5-F1
#
_cell.length_a   1.000
_cell.length_b   1.000
_cell.length_c   1.000
_cell.angle_alpha   90.00
_cell.angle_beta   90.00
_cell.angle_gamma   90.00
#
_symmetry.space_group_name_H-M   'P 1'
#
loop_
_entity.id
_entity.type
_entity.pdbx_description
1 polymer ?
#
loop_
_entity_poly.entity_id
_entity_poly.type
_entity_poly.pdbx_seq_one_letter_code
_entity_poly.pdbx_strand_id
1 'polypeptide(L)' 'MPLISKAQLQTFEQFFSTDLADGALKFEAVDPISETSKTFRFVGTYSIGLVASFFEVSAELEILP' A
#
# COMPACT_ATOMS: atom_id res chain seq x y z
N MET A 1 -15.79 8.39 -11.58
CA MET A 1 -14.80 7.58 -10.84
C MET A 1 -15.32 7.38 -9.43
N PRO A 2 -15.24 6.17 -8.84
CA PRO A 2 -15.82 5.95 -7.52
C PRO A 2 -15.02 6.73 -6.46
N LEU A 3 -15.69 7.56 -5.67
CA LEU A 3 -15.10 8.18 -4.49
C LEU A 3 -15.00 7.15 -3.38
N ILE A 4 -13.85 7.07 -2.71
CA ILE A 4 -13.72 6.33 -1.47
C ILE A 4 -14.59 7.02 -0.40
N SER A 5 -15.45 6.25 0.25
CA SER A 5 -16.21 6.70 1.41
C SER A 5 -15.34 6.67 2.67
N LYS A 6 -15.73 7.43 3.70
CA LYS A 6 -15.06 7.39 5.02
C LYS A 6 -15.00 5.97 5.59
N ALA A 7 -16.03 5.16 5.37
CA ALA A 7 -16.06 3.76 5.80
C ALA A 7 -14.98 2.93 5.08
N GLN A 8 -14.80 3.13 3.78
CA GLN A 8 -13.75 2.45 3.01
C GLN A 8 -12.34 2.90 3.42
N LEU A 9 -12.17 4.18 3.79
CA LEU A 9 -10.91 4.67 4.35
C LEU A 9 -10.59 3.98 5.69
N GLN A 10 -11.57 3.89 6.60
CA GLN A 10 -11.39 3.18 7.88
C GLN A 10 -11.12 1.69 7.69
N THR A 11 -11.76 1.03 6.73
CA THR A 11 -11.46 -0.37 6.37
C THR A 11 -10.02 -0.50 5.88
N PHE A 12 -9.54 0.43 5.06
CA PHE A 12 -8.16 0.45 4.60
C PHE A 12 -7.18 0.67 5.77
N GLU A 13 -7.44 1.64 6.65
CA GLU A 13 -6.59 1.90 7.82
C GLU A 13 -6.50 0.69 8.77
N GLN A 14 -7.62 -0.02 8.99
CA GLN A 14 -7.61 -1.26 9.76
C GLN A 14 -6.81 -2.36 9.07
N PHE A 15 -7.09 -2.64 7.80
CA PHE A 15 -6.34 -3.64 7.02
C PHE A 15 -4.84 -3.32 6.98
N PHE A 16 -4.49 -2.05 6.83
CA PHE A 16 -3.09 -1.63 6.86
C PHE A 16 -2.46 -1.95 8.20
N SER A 17 -3.11 -1.58 9.31
CA SER A 17 -2.59 -1.81 10.65
C SER A 17 -2.50 -3.29 11.02
N THR A 18 -3.38 -4.16 10.51
CA THR A 18 -3.45 -5.58 10.90
C THR A 18 -2.68 -6.52 10.00
N ASP A 19 -2.58 -6.19 8.70
CA ASP A 19 -2.08 -7.13 7.69
C ASP A 19 -0.85 -6.60 6.92
N LEU A 20 -0.73 -5.28 6.75
CA LEU A 20 0.34 -4.67 5.94
C LEU A 20 1.51 -4.14 6.78
N ALA A 21 1.25 -3.53 7.94
CA ALA A 21 2.26 -2.84 8.75
C ALA A 21 3.37 -3.77 9.29
N ASP A 22 3.05 -5.04 9.54
CA ASP A 22 4.02 -6.03 10.01
C ASP A 22 4.83 -6.68 8.86
N GLY A 23 4.60 -6.26 7.61
CA GLY A 23 5.21 -6.87 6.43
C GLY A 23 4.80 -8.33 6.22
N ALA A 24 3.67 -8.74 6.81
CA ALA A 24 3.14 -10.10 6.74
C ALA A 24 2.64 -10.44 5.33
N LEU A 25 2.13 -9.44 4.60
CA LEU A 25 1.60 -9.62 3.25
C LEU A 25 2.70 -9.42 2.20
N LYS A 26 3.10 -10.54 1.62
CA LYS A 26 4.04 -10.60 0.48
C LYS A 26 3.25 -10.77 -0.81
N PHE A 27 3.64 -10.06 -1.85
CA PHE A 27 3.00 -10.16 -3.16
C PHE A 27 4.03 -10.06 -4.27
N GLU A 28 3.73 -10.69 -5.41
CA GLU A 28 4.53 -10.54 -6.61
C GLU A 28 4.06 -9.34 -7.42
N ALA A 29 5.00 -8.52 -7.88
CA ALA A 29 4.75 -7.42 -8.81
C ALA A 29 5.94 -7.24 -9.75
N VAL A 30 5.71 -6.53 -10.85
CA VAL A 30 6.80 -6.17 -11.78
C VAL A 30 7.51 -4.94 -11.22
N ASP A 31 8.83 -5.07 -11.00
CA ASP A 31 9.67 -3.94 -10.66
C ASP A 31 9.75 -2.98 -11.88
N PRO A 32 9.31 -1.72 -11.75
CA PRO A 32 9.32 -0.77 -12.86
C PRO A 32 10.73 -0.39 -13.34
N ILE A 33 11.78 -0.67 -12.55
CA ILE A 33 13.17 -0.36 -12.90
C ILE A 33 13.81 -1.52 -13.66
N SER A 34 13.62 -2.77 -13.19
CA SER A 34 14.24 -3.95 -13.82
C SER A 34 13.32 -4.71 -14.76
N GLU A 35 12.04 -4.35 -14.84
CA GLU A 35 11.00 -5.00 -15.64
C GLU A 35 10.84 -6.51 -15.34
N THR A 36 11.25 -6.96 -14.16
CA THR A 36 11.17 -8.35 -13.72
C THR A 36 10.18 -8.53 -12.58
N SER A 37 9.52 -9.69 -12.52
CA SER A 37 8.67 -10.04 -11.38
C SER A 37 9.54 -10.23 -10.14
N LYS A 38 9.20 -9.54 -9.05
CA LYS A 38 9.86 -9.64 -7.75
C LYS A 38 8.81 -9.76 -6.66
N THR A 39 9.21 -10.36 -5.53
CA THR A 39 8.38 -10.39 -4.34
C THR A 39 8.61 -9.12 -3.53
N PHE A 40 7.54 -8.39 -3.25
CA PHE A 40 7.55 -7.20 -2.40
C PHE A 40 6.87 -7.50 -1.08
N ARG A 41 7.28 -6.78 -0.04
CA ARG A 41 6.52 -6.62 1.19
C ARG A 41 6.41 -5.15 1.55
N PHE A 42 5.32 -4.78 2.19
CA PHE A 42 5.21 -3.47 2.83
C PHE A 42 6.16 -3.41 4.03
N VAL A 43 6.83 -2.28 4.19
CA VAL A 43 7.70 -1.99 5.33
C VAL A 43 7.47 -0.55 5.78
N GLY A 44 7.83 -0.25 7.03
CA GLY A 44 7.81 1.13 7.52
C GLY A 44 6.40 1.70 7.72
N THR A 45 6.30 3.02 7.57
CA THR A 45 5.05 3.77 7.79
C THR A 45 4.33 4.04 6.46
N TYR A 46 3.02 4.26 6.53
CA TYR A 46 2.25 4.83 5.43
C TYR A 46 1.91 6.28 5.72
N SER A 47 1.68 7.05 4.65
CA SER A 47 1.14 8.39 4.70
C SER A 47 -0.14 8.46 3.89
N ILE A 48 -1.14 9.13 4.45
CA ILE A 48 -2.37 9.49 3.73
C ILE A 48 -2.26 10.96 3.33
N GLY A 49 -2.34 11.21 2.03
CA GLY A 49 -2.46 12.54 1.44
C GLY A 49 -3.87 12.82 0.94
N LEU A 50 -4.19 14.09 0.77
CA LEU A 50 -5.37 14.55 0.04
C LEU A 50 -4.90 15.20 -1.26
N VAL A 51 -5.30 14.62 -2.39
CA VAL A 51 -5.02 15.17 -3.72
C VAL A 51 -6.35 15.55 -4.36
N ALA A 52 -6.64 16.85 -4.36
CA ALA A 52 -7.92 17.43 -4.78
C ALA A 52 -9.12 16.79 -4.04
N SER A 53 -9.88 15.93 -4.72
CA SER A 53 -11.06 15.25 -4.18
C SER A 53 -10.79 13.77 -3.85
N PHE A 54 -9.53 13.34 -3.86
CA PHE A 54 -9.12 11.96 -3.69
C PHE A 54 -8.20 11.80 -2.48
N PHE A 55 -8.29 10.64 -1.83
CA PHE A 55 -7.27 10.22 -0.88
C PHE A 55 -6.15 9.54 -1.65
N GLU A 56 -4.93 9.95 -1.36
CA GLU A 56 -3.71 9.25 -1.79
C GLU A 56 -3.18 8.48 -0.59
N VAL A 57 -2.76 7.24 -0.81
CA VAL A 57 -2.01 6.48 0.18
C VAL A 57 -0.65 6.15 -0.38
N SER A 58 0.39 6.54 0.34
CA SER A 58 1.78 6.21 0.03
C SER A 58 2.30 5.28 1.12
N ALA A 59 3.00 4.21 0.75
CA ALA A 59 3.61 3.27 1.67
C ALA A 59 4.97 2.82 1.13
N GLU A 60 5.89 2.47 2.02
CA GLU A 60 7.20 1.97 1.63
C GLU A 60 7.15 0.46 1.33
N LEU A 61 7.91 0.05 0.32
CA LEU A 61 8.03 -1.34 -0.11
C LEU A 61 9.49 -1.77 -0.05
N GLU A 62 9.73 -2.99 0.43
CA GLU A 62 11.02 -3.66 0.33
C GLU A 62 10.92 -4.81 -0.68
N ILE A 63 11.93 -4.93 -1.54
CA ILE A 63 12.12 -6.06 -2.44
C ILE A 63 12.74 -7.20 -1.63
N LEU A 64 12.09 -8.35 -1.60
CA LEU A 64 12.62 -9.54 -0.94
C LEU A 64 13.67 -10.24 -1.82
N PRO A 65 14.69 -10.87 -1.20
CA PRO A 65 15.71 -11.65 -1.91
C PRO A 65 15.14 -12.84 -2.68
#